data_AF-A0A521HC14-F1
#
_entry.id   AF-A0A521HC14-F1
#
_cell.length_a   1.000
_cell.length_b   1.000
_cell.length_c   1.000
_cell.angle_alpha   90.00
_cell.angle_beta   90.00
_cell.angle_gamma   90.00
#
_symmetry.space_group_name_H-M   'P 1'
#
loop_
_entity.id
_entity.type
_entity.pdbx_description
1 polymer ?
#
loop_
_entity_poly.entity_id
_entity_poly.type
_entity_poly.pdbx_seq_one_letter_code
_entity_poly.pdbx_strand_id
1 'polypeptide(L)' 'MQNVLFFNSLGQVQTVAYNSINNGEYLEANISDLKSGVYFLEIVTTKQKVLKRFIKE' A
#
# COMPACT_ATOMS: atom_id res chain seq x y z
N MET A 1 0.16 -14.75 -7.88
CA MET A 1 1.09 -13.99 -7.02
C MET A 1 0.53 -12.58 -6.90
N GLN A 2 0.34 -12.09 -5.66
CA GLN A 2 -0.14 -10.74 -5.36
C GLN A 2 1.07 -9.92 -4.90
N ASN A 3 1.28 -8.75 -5.49
CA ASN A 3 2.31 -7.80 -5.06
C ASN A 3 1.64 -6.56 -4.46
N VAL A 4 2.11 -6.12 -3.29
CA VAL A 4 1.59 -4.95 -2.58
C VAL A 4 2.76 -3.99 -2.36
N LEU A 5 2.61 -2.75 -2.83
CA LEU A 5 3.66 -1.74 -2.77
C LEU A 5 3.10 -0.43 -2.23
N PHE A 6 3.85 0.19 -1.32
CA PHE A 6 3.58 1.54 -0.84
C PHE A 6 4.69 2.47 -1.32
N PHE A 7 4.35 3.63 -1.85
CA PHE A 7 5.33 4.64 -2.26
C PHE A 7 4.81 6.06 -2.05
N ASN A 8 5.73 7.00 -1.82
CA ASN A 8 5.39 8.41 -1.62
C ASN A 8 5.19 9.14 -2.96
N SER A 9 4.81 10.42 -2.92
CA SER A 9 4.61 11.25 -4.12
C SER A 9 5.85 11.47 -4.98
N LEU A 10 7.04 11.15 -4.47
CA LEU A 10 8.31 11.18 -5.22
C LEU A 10 8.61 9.84 -5.92
N GLY A 11 7.73 8.84 -5.80
CA GLY A 11 7.94 7.50 -6.34
C GLY A 11 8.85 6.62 -5.49
N GLN A 12 9.23 7.05 -4.28
CA GLN A 12 10.11 6.28 -3.41
C GLN A 12 9.32 5.24 -2.64
N VAL A 13 9.72 3.98 -2.75
CA VAL A 13 9.12 2.85 -2.03
C VAL A 13 9.28 3.03 -0.52
N GLN A 14 8.20 2.77 0.22
CA GLN A 14 8.14 2.81 1.67
C GLN A 14 7.94 1.40 2.21
N THR A 15 8.73 1.03 3.22
CA THR A 15 8.53 -0.21 3.96
C THR A 15 7.36 -0.02 4.91
N VAL A 16 6.21 -0.62 4.58
CA VAL A 16 4.99 -0.60 5.41
C VAL A 16 4.61 -2.02 5.72
N ALA A 17 4.52 -2.36 7.01
CA ALA A 17 4.02 -3.65 7.43
C ALA A 17 2.52 -3.75 7.14
N TYR A 18 2.12 -4.87 6.54
CA TYR A 18 0.71 -5.15 6.27
C TYR A 18 0.38 -6.62 6.51
N ASN A 19 -0.88 -6.86 6.88
CA ASN A 19 -1.45 -8.18 7.06
C ASN A 19 -2.48 -8.44 5.98
N SER A 20 -2.49 -9.68 5.49
CA SER A 20 -3.55 -10.19 4.63
C SER A 20 -4.57 -10.94 5.48
N ILE A 21 -5.84 -10.59 5.36
CA ILE A 21 -6.95 -11.20 6.11
C ILE A 21 -7.84 -11.95 5.12
N ASN A 22 -8.38 -13.11 5.52
CA ASN A 22 -9.23 -13.97 4.70
C ASN A 22 -8.63 -14.28 3.31
N ASN A 23 -7.40 -14.77 3.26
CA ASN A 23 -6.71 -15.11 2.00
C ASN A 23 -6.62 -13.96 0.98
N GLY A 24 -6.54 -12.71 1.45
CA GLY A 24 -6.35 -11.53 0.60
C GLY A 24 -7.63 -10.81 0.19
N GLU A 25 -8.77 -11.16 0.79
CA GLU A 25 -10.00 -10.39 0.66
C GLU A 25 -9.85 -8.99 1.27
N TYR A 26 -9.14 -8.89 2.40
CA TYR A 26 -8.82 -7.64 3.07
C TYR A 26 -7.31 -7.48 3.30
N LEU A 27 -6.88 -6.22 3.29
CA LEU A 27 -5.53 -5.81 3.62
C LEU A 27 -5.60 -4.74 4.71
N GLU A 28 -4.86 -4.98 5.79
CA GLU A 28 -4.66 -4.02 6.87
C GLU A 28 -3.18 -3.60 6.88
N ALA A 29 -2.91 -2.30 6.94
CA ALA A 29 -1.54 -1.77 6.93
C ALA A 29 -1.36 -0.73 8.05
N ASN A 30 -0.26 -0.83 8.79
CA ASN A 30 0.09 0.15 9.80
C ASN A 30 0.96 1.26 9.18
N ILE A 31 0.43 2.47 9.11
CA ILE A 31 1.10 3.64 8.51
C ILE A 31 1.62 4.66 9.54
N SER A 32 1.70 4.27 10.82
CA SER A 32 2.03 5.19 11.91
C SER A 32 3.42 5.81 11.77
N ASP A 33 4.37 5.03 11.25
CA ASP A 33 5.77 5.45 11.06
C ASP A 33 5.98 6.29 9.78
N LEU A 34 4.95 6.41 8.93
CA LEU A 34 5.03 7.29 7.77
C LEU A 34 4.97 8.75 8.23
N LYS A 35 5.90 9.55 7.70
CA LYS A 35 5.84 11.01 7.81
C LYS A 35 4.59 11.53 7.11
N SER A 36 4.08 12.68 7.57
CA SER A 36 2.95 13.36 6.93
C SER A 36 3.23 13.61 5.45
N GLY A 37 2.25 13.34 4.60
CA GLY A 37 2.42 13.45 3.15
C GLY A 37 1.41 12.64 2.33
N VAL A 38 1.60 12.67 1.01
CA VAL A 38 0.78 11.94 0.03
C VAL A 38 1.47 10.64 -0.36
N TYR A 39 0.71 9.55 -0.34
CA TYR A 39 1.19 8.21 -0.63
C TYR A 39 0.24 7.46 -1.56
N PHE A 40 0.75 6.37 -2.12
CA PHE A 40 0.06 5.48 -3.02
C PHE A 40 0.23 4.03 -2.55
N LEU A 41 -0.88 3.30 -2.54
CA LEU A 41 -0.94 1.85 -2.39
C LEU A 41 -1.19 1.26 -3.78
N GLU A 42 -0.25 0.45 -4.26
CA GLU A 42 -0.38 -0.33 -5.48
C GLU A 42 -0.54 -1.81 -5.15
N ILE A 43 -1.58 -2.43 -5.68
CA ILE A 43 -1.83 -3.87 -5.58
C ILE A 43 -1.86 -4.44 -7.00
N VAL A 44 -0.92 -5.32 -7.32
CA VAL A 44 -0.84 -6.02 -8.60
C VAL A 44 -1.20 -7.48 -8.39
N THR A 45 -2.18 -7.95 -9.16
CA THR A 45 -2.55 -9.37 -9.25
C THR A 45 -2.31 -9.86 -10.67
N THR A 46 -2.56 -11.15 -10.94
CA THR A 46 -2.49 -11.69 -12.30
C THR A 46 -3.54 -11.12 -13.25
N LYS A 47 -4.63 -10.53 -12.74
CA LYS A 47 -5.76 -10.05 -13.54
C LYS A 47 -5.87 -8.53 -13.60
N GLN A 48 -5.41 -7.84 -12.56
CA GLN A 48 -5.64 -6.41 -12.39
C GLN A 48 -4.53 -5.73 -11.58
N LYS A 49 -4.39 -4.43 -11.85
CA LYS A 49 -3.61 -3.49 -11.05
C LYS A 49 -4.55 -2.46 -10.44
N VAL A 50 -4.48 -2.28 -9.12
CA VAL A 50 -5.23 -1.27 -8.37
C VAL A 50 -4.24 -0.27 -7.80
N LEU A 51 -4.56 1.02 -7.93
CA LEU A 51 -3.78 2.11 -7.34
C LEU A 51 -4.70 2.99 -6.50
N LYS A 52 -4.37 3.19 -5.23
CA LYS A 52 -5.14 4.01 -4.29
C LYS A 52 -4.23 5.09 -3.70
N ARG A 53 -4.63 6.35 -3.83
CA ARG A 53 -3.98 7.48 -3.15
C ARG A 53 -4.53 7.65 -1.74
N PHE A 54 -3.67 7.96 -0.78
CA PHE A 54 -4.07 8.38 0.57
C PHE A 54 -3.15 9.49 1.09
N ILE A 55 -3.61 10.18 2.14
CA ILE A 55 -2.88 11.26 2.82
C ILE A 55 -2.65 10.80 4.26
N LYS A 56 -1.40 10.89 4.71
CA LYS A 56 -1.04 10.74 6.13
C LYS A 56 -0.89 12.14 6.71
N GLU A 57 -1.68 12.43 7.74
CA GLU A 57 -1.58 13.65 8.55
C GLU A 57 -0.51 13.52 9.63
#